data_AF-A0A8J8J2R9-F1
#
_entry.id   AF-A0A8J8J2R9-F1
#
_cell.length_a   1.000
_cell.length_b   1.000
_cell.length_c   1.000
_cell.angle_alpha   90.00
_cell.angle_beta   90.00
_cell.angle_gamma   90.00
#
_symmetry.space_group_name_H-M   'P 1'
#
loop_
_entity.id
_entity.type
_entity.pdbx_description
1 polymer ?
#
loop_
_entity_poly.entity_id
_entity_poly.type
_entity_poly.pdbx_seq_one_letter_code
_entity_poly.pdbx_strand_id
1 'polypeptide(L)'
;MAFVPPQAGYDRAITVFSPDGRLFQVNYAREAVKRGATAVGVKWKEGVVLAVEKRITSKLIEPSSYEKIFQIDDHIAAAPSGIIADARVLVDRARLEAQVYRLTYGEPVPLTVLVKKICDLKQAHTQYGGVRPFGAALLMAGVNDKPELYETDPSGAYFEWRAVAIGSGRNTAMAIFEEHYSDDLDMEGAIKLAILALAKTLEEPNPESIEVAYITMKDKRWKKMDKEEVAKYLGEILEEIKEEEVEEKEEDYSELDSNY
;
A
#
# COMPACT_ATOMS: atom_id res chain seq x y z
N MET A 1 0.17 -29.49 36.30
CA MET A 1 1.16 -28.62 35.64
C MET A 1 0.61 -28.34 34.24
N ALA A 2 0.13 -27.14 33.97
CA ALA A 2 -0.49 -26.83 32.67
C ALA A 2 0.57 -26.94 31.57
N PHE A 3 0.26 -27.68 30.52
CA PHE A 3 1.11 -27.85 29.35
C PHE A 3 1.25 -26.49 28.67
N VAL A 4 2.35 -25.79 28.93
CA VAL A 4 2.71 -24.56 28.21
C VAL A 4 3.02 -24.99 26.78
N PRO A 5 2.29 -24.52 25.76
CA PRO A 5 2.58 -24.85 24.37
C PRO A 5 4.06 -24.58 24.09
N PRO A 6 4.76 -25.39 23.29
CA PRO A 6 6.19 -25.21 23.01
C PRO A 6 6.57 -23.86 22.39
N GLN A 7 5.58 -23.07 21.95
CA GLN A 7 5.74 -21.69 21.46
C GLN A 7 5.49 -20.60 22.53
N ALA A 8 4.83 -20.92 23.64
CA ALA A 8 4.44 -19.94 24.65
C ALA A 8 5.65 -19.52 25.49
N GLY A 9 6.03 -18.23 25.39
CA GLY A 9 7.18 -17.64 26.07
C GLY A 9 8.19 -16.97 25.13
N TYR A 10 8.29 -17.43 23.87
CA TYR A 10 9.17 -16.83 22.85
C TYR A 10 8.56 -15.60 22.20
N ASP A 11 7.27 -15.35 22.44
CA ASP A 11 6.50 -14.23 21.91
C ASP A 11 6.52 -12.99 22.83
N ARG A 12 7.12 -13.09 24.02
CA ARG A 12 7.13 -12.02 25.04
C ARG A 12 8.21 -10.98 24.84
N ALA A 13 9.22 -11.26 24.00
CA ALA A 13 10.33 -10.36 23.75
C ALA A 13 10.65 -10.35 22.25
N ILE A 14 10.87 -9.16 21.69
CA ILE A 14 11.19 -8.98 20.27
C ILE A 14 12.55 -9.60 19.89
N THR A 15 13.51 -9.63 20.81
CA THR A 15 14.89 -10.10 20.56
C THR A 15 15.07 -11.60 20.74
N VAL A 16 13.99 -12.35 20.99
CA VAL A 16 14.05 -13.78 21.26
C VAL A 16 13.54 -14.54 20.05
N PHE A 17 14.40 -15.41 19.50
CA PHE A 17 14.03 -16.32 18.43
C PHE A 17 13.23 -17.49 18.99
N SER A 18 12.19 -17.89 18.26
CA SER A 18 11.51 -19.16 18.49
C SER A 18 12.40 -20.35 18.07
N PRO A 19 12.10 -21.58 18.51
CA PRO A 19 12.86 -22.77 18.14
C PRO A 19 12.95 -23.03 16.62
N ASP A 20 11.99 -22.51 15.85
CA ASP A 20 11.94 -22.57 14.38
C ASP A 20 12.53 -21.31 13.70
N GLY A 21 13.23 -20.45 14.45
CA GLY A 21 13.99 -19.32 13.89
C GLY A 21 13.15 -18.08 13.56
N ARG A 22 11.97 -17.92 14.16
CA ARG A 22 11.05 -16.80 13.89
C ARG A 22 11.11 -15.75 14.99
N LEU A 23 10.74 -14.52 14.61
CA LEU A 23 10.47 -13.41 15.54
C LEU A 23 8.96 -13.18 15.60
N PHE A 24 8.30 -13.66 16.66
CA PHE A 24 6.84 -13.62 16.75
C PHE A 24 6.27 -12.20 16.81
N GLN A 25 6.96 -11.26 17.47
CA GLN A 25 6.53 -9.87 17.53
C GLN A 25 6.50 -9.19 16.15
N VAL A 26 7.39 -9.57 15.23
CA VAL A 26 7.32 -9.11 13.83
C VAL A 26 6.11 -9.70 13.12
N ASN A 27 5.79 -10.98 13.35
CA ASN A 27 4.60 -11.60 12.79
C ASN A 27 3.31 -10.93 13.32
N TYR A 28 3.26 -10.57 14.60
CA TYR A 28 2.12 -9.83 15.16
C TYR A 28 2.00 -8.42 14.58
N ALA A 29 3.13 -7.75 14.34
CA ALA A 29 3.13 -6.47 13.62
C ALA A 29 2.59 -6.61 12.18
N ARG A 30 2.90 -7.70 11.48
CA ARG A 30 2.31 -8.00 10.17
C ARG A 30 0.80 -8.22 10.23
N GLU A 31 0.30 -8.87 11.28
CA GLU A 31 -1.15 -9.00 11.48
C GLU A 31 -1.84 -7.64 11.68
N ALA A 32 -1.17 -6.67 12.30
CA ALA A 32 -1.68 -5.29 12.37
C ALA A 32 -1.75 -4.65 10.98
N VAL A 33 -0.75 -4.87 10.12
CA VAL A 33 -0.75 -4.41 8.72
C VAL A 33 -1.91 -5.05 7.95
N LYS A 34 -2.11 -6.36 8.07
CA LYS A 34 -3.21 -7.08 7.37
C LYS A 34 -4.60 -6.57 7.76
N ARG A 35 -4.78 -5.99 8.94
CA ARG A 35 -6.05 -5.39 9.37
C ARG A 35 -6.19 -3.93 8.97
N GLY A 36 -5.10 -3.31 8.53
CA GLY A 36 -5.07 -1.94 8.04
C GLY A 36 -5.91 -1.78 6.76
N ALA A 37 -6.27 -0.53 6.46
CA ALA A 37 -6.96 -0.21 5.22
C ALA A 37 -6.12 -0.59 4.00
N THR A 38 -6.79 -0.95 2.93
CA THR A 38 -6.12 -1.36 1.69
C THR A 38 -5.42 -0.17 1.06
N ALA A 39 -4.16 -0.35 0.70
CA ALA A 39 -3.39 0.58 -0.12
C ALA A 39 -2.78 -0.19 -1.28
N VAL A 40 -2.83 0.38 -2.46
CA VAL A 40 -2.30 -0.22 -3.68
C VAL A 40 -1.38 0.75 -4.40
N GLY A 41 -0.45 0.20 -5.17
CA GLY A 41 0.39 0.96 -6.07
C GLY A 41 0.57 0.23 -7.39
N VAL A 42 0.58 0.98 -8.49
CA VAL A 42 0.79 0.46 -9.85
C VAL A 42 1.81 1.35 -10.56
N LYS A 43 2.82 0.73 -11.14
CA LYS A 43 3.85 1.37 -11.94
C LYS A 43 3.53 1.21 -13.42
N TRP A 44 3.75 2.26 -14.20
CA TRP A 44 3.79 2.18 -15.66
C TRP A 44 5.10 2.79 -16.19
N LYS A 45 5.31 2.78 -17.51
CA LYS A 45 6.58 3.21 -18.11
C LYS A 45 6.97 4.65 -17.75
N GLU A 46 6.00 5.54 -17.61
CA GLU A 46 6.22 6.98 -17.42
C GLU A 46 5.80 7.49 -16.04
N GLY A 47 5.46 6.63 -15.09
CA GLY A 47 5.08 7.07 -13.76
C GLY A 47 4.62 5.96 -12.83
N VAL A 48 4.10 6.38 -11.68
CA VAL A 48 3.59 5.50 -10.63
C VAL A 48 2.36 6.13 -9.97
N VAL A 49 1.36 5.32 -9.68
CA VAL A 49 0.13 5.70 -8.97
C VAL A 49 0.05 4.97 -7.64
N LEU A 50 -0.43 5.67 -6.63
CA LEU A 50 -0.86 5.13 -5.34
C LEU A 50 -2.35 5.40 -5.18
N ALA A 51 -3.08 4.40 -4.74
CA ALA A 51 -4.48 4.55 -4.36
C ALA A 51 -4.71 3.91 -2.98
N VAL A 52 -5.53 4.54 -2.15
CA VAL A 52 -5.76 4.09 -0.77
C VAL A 52 -7.22 4.19 -0.38
N GLU A 53 -7.68 3.18 0.35
CA GLU A 53 -8.97 3.19 1.04
C GLU A 53 -8.99 4.19 2.20
N LYS A 54 -9.93 5.14 2.16
CA LYS A 54 -10.29 6.04 3.25
C LYS A 54 -11.50 5.50 4.02
N ARG A 55 -11.27 5.13 5.29
CA ARG A 55 -12.33 4.72 6.23
C ARG A 55 -12.78 5.91 7.07
N ILE A 56 -13.77 6.66 6.58
CA ILE A 56 -14.42 7.72 7.37
C ILE A 56 -15.64 7.12 8.04
N THR A 57 -15.53 6.82 9.34
CA THR A 57 -16.57 6.12 10.10
C THR A 57 -17.67 7.05 10.63
N SER A 58 -17.44 8.37 10.63
CA SER A 58 -18.35 9.35 11.18
C SER A 58 -18.35 10.62 10.35
N LYS A 59 -19.54 11.16 10.11
CA LYS A 59 -19.75 12.47 9.46
C LYS A 59 -19.16 13.64 10.24
N LEU A 60 -18.81 13.43 11.51
CA LEU A 60 -18.17 14.44 12.37
C LEU A 60 -16.66 14.57 12.11
N ILE A 61 -16.06 13.62 11.38
CA ILE A 61 -14.65 13.69 11.00
C ILE A 61 -14.53 14.68 9.85
N GLU A 62 -13.68 15.68 10.03
CA GLU A 62 -13.34 16.62 8.97
C GLU A 62 -12.61 15.89 7.82
N PRO A 63 -13.24 15.71 6.65
CA PRO A 63 -12.70 14.83 5.59
C PRO A 63 -11.38 15.32 5.02
N SER A 64 -11.14 16.64 5.04
CA SER A 64 -9.89 17.25 4.57
C SER A 64 -8.70 16.92 5.47
N SER A 65 -8.92 16.65 6.76
CA SER A 65 -7.87 16.30 7.72
C SER A 65 -7.46 14.82 7.65
N TYR A 66 -8.26 13.98 7.00
CA TYR A 66 -8.04 12.55 6.89
C TYR A 66 -7.39 12.20 5.56
N GLU A 67 -6.08 12.36 5.49
CA GLU A 67 -5.25 11.95 4.34
C GLU A 67 -4.45 10.70 4.68
N LYS A 68 -4.31 9.81 3.70
CA LYS A 68 -3.50 8.60 3.82
C LYS A 68 -2.34 8.54 2.84
N ILE A 69 -2.35 9.33 1.77
CA ILE A 69 -1.17 9.47 0.92
C ILE A 69 -0.38 10.66 1.42
N PHE A 70 0.86 10.41 1.84
CA PHE A 70 1.74 11.43 2.39
C PHE A 70 2.82 11.80 1.38
N GLN A 71 2.91 13.08 1.05
CA GLN A 71 4.07 13.61 0.36
C GLN A 71 5.31 13.50 1.27
N ILE A 72 6.39 12.92 0.75
CA ILE A 72 7.69 12.82 1.44
C ILE A 72 8.69 13.84 0.91
N ASP A 73 8.76 13.95 -0.42
CA ASP A 73 9.51 14.98 -1.15
C ASP A 73 8.69 15.35 -2.41
N ASP A 74 9.15 16.29 -3.23
CA ASP A 74 8.46 16.68 -4.47
C ASP A 74 8.17 15.46 -5.37
N HIS A 75 9.16 14.58 -5.52
CA HIS A 75 9.16 13.41 -6.41
C HIS A 75 8.88 12.08 -5.69
N ILE A 76 8.48 12.09 -4.41
CA ILE A 76 8.26 10.89 -3.60
C ILE A 76 6.99 11.03 -2.74
N ALA A 77 6.15 10.01 -2.78
CA ALA A 77 4.97 9.86 -1.91
C ALA A 77 4.96 8.48 -1.22
N ALA A 78 4.24 8.38 -0.11
CA ALA A 78 4.06 7.12 0.61
C ALA A 78 2.61 6.91 1.07
N ALA A 79 2.14 5.67 0.95
CA ALA A 79 0.85 5.21 1.43
C ALA A 79 1.05 4.11 2.49
N PRO A 80 0.63 4.31 3.75
CA PRO A 80 0.80 3.33 4.80
C PRO A 80 -0.41 2.38 4.95
N SER A 81 -0.15 1.20 5.49
CA SER A 81 -1.18 0.33 6.07
C SER A 81 -0.72 -0.25 7.40
N GLY A 82 -1.66 -0.44 8.33
CA GLY A 82 -1.42 -0.84 9.72
C GLY A 82 -1.68 0.28 10.73
N ILE A 83 -0.84 0.39 11.76
CA ILE A 83 -0.98 1.38 12.83
C ILE A 83 -0.62 2.78 12.29
N ILE A 84 -1.62 3.66 12.19
CA ILE A 84 -1.45 5.02 11.63
C ILE A 84 -0.45 5.87 12.43
N ALA A 85 -0.41 5.71 13.76
CA ALA A 85 0.55 6.44 14.60
C ALA A 85 2.00 6.11 14.24
N ASP A 86 2.30 4.82 14.02
CA ASP A 86 3.61 4.35 13.61
C ASP A 86 3.96 4.83 12.21
N ALA A 87 2.99 4.77 11.29
CA ALA A 87 3.15 5.24 9.92
C ALA A 87 3.54 6.72 9.87
N ARG A 88 2.90 7.58 10.68
CA ARG A 88 3.24 9.02 10.74
C ARG A 88 4.67 9.24 11.18
N VAL A 89 5.14 8.51 12.20
CA VAL A 89 6.54 8.59 12.65
C VAL A 89 7.52 8.19 11.54
N LEU A 90 7.21 7.13 10.78
CA LEU A 90 8.03 6.69 9.66
C LEU A 90 8.03 7.71 8.51
N VAL A 91 6.87 8.29 8.19
CA VAL A 91 6.70 9.34 7.16
C VAL A 91 7.52 10.58 7.53
N ASP A 92 7.42 11.06 8.77
CA ASP A 92 8.16 12.24 9.21
C ASP A 92 9.67 11.96 9.25
N ARG A 93 10.07 10.74 9.62
CA ARG A 93 11.46 10.32 9.51
C ARG A 93 11.94 10.33 8.06
N ALA A 94 11.11 9.87 7.12
CA ALA A 94 11.45 9.84 5.69
C ALA A 94 11.59 11.25 5.12
N ARG A 95 10.69 12.17 5.49
CA ARG A 95 10.80 13.60 5.14
C ARG A 95 12.13 14.18 5.62
N LEU A 96 12.47 13.94 6.88
CA LEU A 96 13.72 14.43 7.45
C LEU A 96 14.94 13.84 6.72
N GLU A 97 14.96 12.54 6.44
CA GLU A 97 16.07 11.91 5.72
C GLU A 97 16.21 12.39 4.28
N ALA A 98 15.08 12.68 3.60
CA ALA A 98 15.10 13.27 2.26
C ALA A 98 15.73 14.67 2.27
N GLN A 99 15.37 15.52 3.23
CA GLN A 99 15.93 16.86 3.36
C GLN A 99 17.43 16.83 3.76
N VAL A 100 17.80 15.94 4.68
CA VAL A 100 19.22 15.75 5.07
C VAL A 100 20.06 15.33 3.86
N TYR A 101 19.54 14.42 3.03
CA TYR A 101 20.22 14.00 1.81
C TYR A 101 20.40 15.19 0.85
N ARG A 102 19.34 15.97 0.60
CA ARG A 102 19.38 17.14 -0.28
C ARG A 102 20.38 18.21 0.22
N LEU A 103 20.43 18.45 1.53
CA LEU A 103 21.41 19.37 2.12
C LEU A 103 22.85 18.88 1.99
N THR A 104 23.07 17.56 2.05
CA THR A 104 24.41 16.96 2.02
C THR A 104 24.96 16.86 0.61
N TYR A 105 24.13 16.43 -0.34
CA TYR A 105 24.55 16.10 -1.71
C TYR A 105 24.11 17.12 -2.76
N GLY A 106 23.22 18.05 -2.41
CA GLY A 106 22.72 19.09 -3.33
C GLY A 106 21.71 18.59 -4.36
N GLU A 107 21.24 17.35 -4.26
CA GLU A 107 20.29 16.73 -5.21
C GLU A 107 19.15 15.99 -4.49
N PRO A 108 18.00 15.77 -5.16
CA PRO A 108 16.89 15.00 -4.59
C PRO A 108 17.30 13.55 -4.27
N VAL A 109 16.83 13.01 -3.15
CA VAL A 109 17.19 11.65 -2.73
C VAL A 109 16.67 10.59 -3.72
N PRO A 110 17.47 9.59 -4.11
CA PRO A 110 16.98 8.41 -4.82
C PRO A 110 16.02 7.60 -3.94
N LEU A 111 14.89 7.14 -4.49
CA LEU A 111 13.88 6.41 -3.72
C LEU A 111 14.46 5.18 -3.01
N THR A 112 15.28 4.37 -3.68
CA THR A 112 15.92 3.19 -3.09
C THR A 112 16.75 3.53 -1.85
N VAL A 113 17.46 4.66 -1.85
CA VAL A 113 18.27 5.11 -0.70
C VAL A 113 17.36 5.46 0.47
N LEU A 114 16.26 6.17 0.21
CA LEU A 114 15.31 6.56 1.24
C LEU A 114 14.58 5.35 1.84
N VAL A 115 14.11 4.44 0.99
CA VAL A 115 13.47 3.18 1.40
C VAL A 115 14.42 2.38 2.29
N LYS A 116 15.68 2.21 1.87
CA LYS A 116 16.70 1.51 2.65
C LYS A 116 16.88 2.13 4.03
N LYS A 117 17.01 3.46 4.13
CA LYS A 117 17.15 4.16 5.43
C LYS A 117 15.96 3.92 6.37
N ILE A 118 14.74 3.94 5.84
CA ILE A 118 13.53 3.68 6.64
C ILE A 118 13.46 2.22 7.06
N CYS A 119 13.83 1.31 6.17
CA CYS A 119 13.88 -0.11 6.45
C CYS A 119 14.97 -0.48 7.47
N ASP A 120 16.14 0.16 7.42
CA ASP A 120 17.19 0.00 8.44
C ASP A 120 16.70 0.46 9.82
N LEU A 121 15.91 1.54 9.88
CA LEU A 121 15.27 1.97 11.13
C LEU A 121 14.24 0.95 11.65
N LYS A 122 13.40 0.40 10.76
CA LYS A 122 12.42 -0.65 11.11
C LYS A 122 13.14 -1.89 11.62
N GLN A 123 14.21 -2.30 10.93
CA GLN A 123 15.04 -3.44 11.29
C GLN A 123 15.68 -3.27 12.66
N ALA A 124 16.19 -2.08 13.00
CA ALA A 124 16.74 -1.81 14.32
C ALA A 124 15.70 -2.06 15.44
N HIS A 125 14.43 -1.73 15.21
CA HIS A 125 13.32 -1.98 16.14
C HIS A 125 12.92 -3.46 16.26
N THR A 126 13.60 -4.36 15.53
CA THR A 126 13.46 -5.81 15.67
C THR A 126 14.62 -6.46 16.41
N GLN A 127 15.71 -5.73 16.63
CA GLN A 127 16.96 -6.27 17.20
C GLN A 127 17.28 -5.73 18.59
N TYR A 128 16.82 -4.52 18.92
CA TYR A 128 17.05 -3.93 20.24
C TYR A 128 15.89 -4.24 21.20
N GLY A 129 16.23 -4.55 22.46
CA GLY A 129 15.25 -4.70 23.53
C GLY A 129 14.65 -3.36 23.96
N GLY A 130 13.50 -3.39 24.64
CA GLY A 130 12.84 -2.19 25.16
C GLY A 130 12.09 -1.35 24.13
N VAL A 131 12.09 -1.78 22.87
CA VAL A 131 11.28 -1.21 21.79
C VAL A 131 10.37 -2.28 21.19
N ARG A 132 9.26 -1.85 20.60
CA ARG A 132 8.41 -2.71 19.78
C ARG A 132 8.66 -2.42 18.30
N PRO A 133 8.48 -3.40 17.39
CA PRO A 133 8.48 -3.13 15.97
C PRO A 133 7.39 -2.13 15.58
N PHE A 134 7.60 -1.45 14.46
CA PHE A 134 6.56 -0.65 13.83
C PHE A 134 5.47 -1.57 13.26
N GLY A 135 4.23 -1.38 13.67
CA GLY A 135 3.06 -2.10 13.18
C GLY A 135 2.53 -1.53 11.86
N ALA A 136 3.42 -1.05 10.98
CA ALA A 136 3.06 -0.40 9.73
C ALA A 136 3.96 -0.86 8.57
N ALA A 137 3.31 -1.10 7.43
CA ALA A 137 3.93 -1.23 6.12
C ALA A 137 3.72 0.07 5.34
N LEU A 138 4.64 0.39 4.45
CA LEU A 138 4.56 1.54 3.56
C LEU A 138 4.69 1.06 2.12
N LEU A 139 3.80 1.53 1.26
CA LEU A 139 4.08 1.64 -0.17
C LEU A 139 4.76 2.98 -0.39
N MET A 140 6.00 2.98 -0.87
CA MET A 140 6.75 4.18 -1.21
C MET A 140 6.91 4.23 -2.72
N ALA A 141 6.42 5.31 -3.31
CA ALA A 141 6.42 5.52 -4.75
C ALA A 141 7.18 6.81 -5.07
N GLY A 142 7.94 6.80 -6.15
CA GLY A 142 8.73 7.95 -6.52
C GLY A 142 9.27 7.86 -7.93
N VAL A 143 9.72 9.01 -8.44
CA VAL A 143 10.26 9.13 -9.79
C VAL A 143 11.56 9.90 -9.75
N ASN A 144 12.67 9.19 -9.90
CA ASN A 144 14.00 9.77 -10.13
C ASN A 144 14.31 9.72 -11.64
N ASP A 145 15.10 8.73 -12.07
CA ASP A 145 15.41 8.47 -13.49
C ASP A 145 14.45 7.46 -14.13
N LYS A 146 13.77 6.69 -13.30
CA LYS A 146 12.67 5.78 -13.65
C LYS A 146 11.60 5.85 -12.56
N PRO A 147 10.35 5.46 -12.87
CA PRO A 147 9.36 5.22 -11.84
C PRO A 147 9.74 4.03 -10.98
N GLU A 148 9.53 4.14 -9.69
CA GLU A 148 9.84 3.09 -8.72
C GLU A 148 8.72 2.98 -7.68
N LEU A 149 8.46 1.75 -7.25
CA LEU A 149 7.43 1.41 -6.27
C LEU A 149 7.99 0.34 -5.33
N TYR A 150 8.05 0.65 -4.04
CA TYR A 150 8.58 -0.22 -3.01
C TYR A 150 7.54 -0.54 -1.95
N GLU A 151 7.48 -1.80 -1.54
CA GLU A 151 6.78 -2.24 -0.33
C GLU A 151 7.79 -2.39 0.81
N THR A 152 7.45 -1.90 2.01
CA THR A 152 8.24 -2.12 3.24
C THR A 152 7.49 -3.00 4.23
N ASP A 153 8.19 -3.93 4.87
CA ASP A 153 7.65 -4.86 5.88
C ASP A 153 8.06 -4.44 7.31
N PRO A 154 7.26 -4.71 8.35
CA PRO A 154 7.65 -4.47 9.75
C PRO A 154 9.02 -5.02 10.17
N SER A 155 9.53 -6.08 9.51
CA SER A 155 10.88 -6.61 9.76
C SER A 155 12.02 -5.68 9.32
N GLY A 156 11.73 -4.69 8.46
CA GLY A 156 12.74 -3.94 7.71
C GLY A 156 13.12 -4.56 6.37
N ALA A 157 12.50 -5.67 5.95
CA ALA A 157 12.58 -6.10 4.56
C ALA A 157 11.83 -5.13 3.63
N TYR A 158 12.29 -5.01 2.39
CA TYR A 158 11.62 -4.27 1.34
C TYR A 158 11.84 -4.90 -0.03
N PHE A 159 10.89 -4.67 -0.94
CA PHE A 159 10.92 -5.21 -2.31
C PHE A 159 10.43 -4.15 -3.30
N GLU A 160 11.03 -4.09 -4.48
CA GLU A 160 10.54 -3.28 -5.60
C GLU A 160 9.46 -4.08 -6.36
N TRP A 161 8.37 -3.42 -6.73
CA TRP A 161 7.24 -4.03 -7.42
C TRP A 161 6.88 -3.32 -8.72
N ARG A 162 6.10 -4.02 -9.55
CA ARG A 162 5.40 -3.47 -10.71
C ARG A 162 4.00 -3.00 -10.30
N ALA A 163 3.25 -3.87 -9.62
CA ALA A 163 2.05 -3.53 -8.90
C ALA A 163 2.06 -4.29 -7.57
N VAL A 164 1.55 -3.67 -6.50
CA VAL A 164 1.49 -4.31 -5.17
C VAL A 164 0.37 -3.71 -4.32
N ALA A 165 -0.20 -4.54 -3.46
CA ALA A 165 -1.20 -4.15 -2.47
C ALA A 165 -0.75 -4.49 -1.05
N ILE A 166 -1.09 -3.66 -0.07
CA ILE A 166 -0.97 -3.92 1.37
C ILE A 166 -2.29 -3.65 2.08
N GLY A 167 -2.47 -4.20 3.28
CA GLY A 167 -3.72 -4.06 4.05
C GLY A 167 -4.68 -5.23 3.87
N SER A 168 -5.93 -5.04 4.30
CA SER A 168 -6.95 -6.10 4.33
C SER A 168 -7.31 -6.65 2.96
N GLY A 169 -7.33 -5.81 1.93
CA GLY A 169 -7.64 -6.20 0.56
C GLY A 169 -6.47 -6.75 -0.24
N ARG A 170 -5.31 -7.04 0.38
CA ARG A 170 -4.09 -7.45 -0.36
C ARG A 170 -4.36 -8.61 -1.31
N ASN A 171 -4.94 -9.71 -0.84
CA ASN A 171 -5.06 -10.93 -1.65
C ASN A 171 -5.93 -10.70 -2.89
N THR A 172 -7.08 -10.06 -2.73
CA THR A 172 -7.99 -9.73 -3.84
C THR A 172 -7.34 -8.76 -4.83
N ALA A 173 -6.72 -7.68 -4.34
CA ALA A 173 -6.06 -6.71 -5.20
C ALA A 173 -4.86 -7.31 -5.96
N MET A 174 -4.09 -8.19 -5.32
CA MET A 174 -2.98 -8.89 -5.97
C MET A 174 -3.45 -9.83 -7.07
N ALA A 175 -4.57 -10.55 -6.88
CA ALA A 175 -5.14 -11.42 -7.92
C ALA A 175 -5.55 -10.60 -9.16
N ILE A 176 -6.20 -9.45 -8.96
CA ILE A 176 -6.56 -8.52 -10.04
C ILE A 176 -5.31 -8.00 -10.76
N PHE A 177 -4.24 -7.69 -10.02
CA PHE A 177 -2.98 -7.28 -10.65
C PHE A 177 -2.32 -8.41 -11.43
N GLU A 178 -2.36 -9.66 -10.96
CA GLU A 178 -1.81 -10.80 -11.68
C GLU A 178 -2.55 -11.08 -13.01
N GLU A 179 -3.85 -10.80 -13.05
CA GLU A 179 -4.69 -11.01 -14.22
C GLU A 179 -4.61 -9.85 -15.25
N HIS A 180 -4.71 -8.61 -14.80
CA HIS A 180 -4.91 -7.45 -15.69
C HIS A 180 -3.66 -6.57 -15.88
N TYR A 181 -2.58 -6.76 -15.12
CA TYR A 181 -1.39 -5.93 -15.27
C TYR A 181 -0.64 -6.26 -16.59
N SER A 182 -0.23 -5.23 -17.30
CA SER A 182 0.67 -5.31 -18.46
C SER A 182 1.81 -4.30 -18.35
N ASP A 183 2.98 -4.64 -18.87
CA ASP A 183 4.11 -3.70 -18.94
C ASP A 183 3.85 -2.53 -19.91
N ASP A 184 2.85 -2.65 -20.78
CA ASP A 184 2.45 -1.64 -21.77
C ASP A 184 1.34 -0.68 -21.28
N LEU A 185 0.98 -0.74 -20.00
CA LEU A 185 0.03 0.21 -19.41
C LEU A 185 0.48 1.65 -19.62
N ASP A 186 -0.48 2.51 -19.95
CA ASP A 186 -0.32 3.95 -19.90
C ASP A 186 -0.82 4.50 -18.55
N MET A 187 -0.82 5.83 -18.41
CA MET A 187 -1.25 6.48 -17.18
C MET A 187 -2.72 6.17 -16.85
N GLU A 188 -3.59 6.18 -17.86
CA GLU A 188 -5.02 5.96 -17.66
C GLU A 188 -5.30 4.52 -17.25
N GLY A 189 -4.70 3.55 -17.94
CA GLY A 189 -4.78 2.13 -17.60
C GLY A 189 -4.24 1.82 -16.20
N ALA A 190 -3.13 2.46 -15.80
CA ALA A 190 -2.59 2.28 -14.45
C ALA A 190 -3.52 2.83 -13.35
N ILE A 191 -4.15 3.99 -13.58
CA ILE A 191 -5.13 4.59 -12.67
C ILE A 191 -6.38 3.71 -12.59
N LYS A 192 -6.92 3.27 -13.74
CA LYS A 192 -8.09 2.39 -13.80
C LYS A 192 -7.83 1.08 -13.06
N LEU A 193 -6.68 0.44 -13.30
CA LEU A 193 -6.30 -0.79 -12.62
C LEU A 193 -6.17 -0.60 -11.10
N ALA A 194 -5.58 0.50 -10.64
CA ALA A 194 -5.46 0.79 -9.21
C ALA A 194 -6.83 1.02 -8.54
N ILE A 195 -7.74 1.75 -9.20
CA ILE A 195 -9.10 2.01 -8.68
C ILE A 195 -9.94 0.73 -8.74
N LEU A 196 -9.87 -0.05 -9.81
CA LEU A 196 -10.55 -1.35 -9.96
C LEU A 196 -10.15 -2.30 -8.82
N ALA A 197 -8.86 -2.45 -8.58
CA ALA A 197 -8.35 -3.31 -7.52
C ALA A 197 -8.83 -2.87 -6.12
N LEU A 198 -8.95 -1.56 -5.88
CA LEU A 198 -9.54 -1.08 -4.62
C LEU A 198 -11.05 -1.27 -4.59
N ALA A 199 -11.77 -0.96 -5.66
CA ALA A 199 -13.23 -1.05 -5.73
C ALA A 199 -13.70 -2.48 -5.44
N LYS A 200 -13.07 -3.51 -6.03
CA LYS A 200 -13.35 -4.92 -5.73
C LYS A 200 -12.98 -5.35 -4.30
N THR A 201 -12.24 -4.53 -3.53
CA THR A 201 -11.94 -4.79 -2.10
C THR A 201 -12.88 -4.07 -1.12
N LEU A 202 -13.69 -3.14 -1.62
CA LEU A 202 -14.60 -2.32 -0.79
C LEU A 202 -16.04 -2.83 -0.95
N GLU A 203 -16.80 -2.82 0.14
CA GLU A 203 -18.24 -3.18 0.09
C GLU A 203 -19.05 -2.11 -0.67
N GLU A 204 -18.82 -0.83 -0.38
CA GLU A 204 -19.50 0.31 -1.00
C GLU A 204 -18.48 1.37 -1.48
N PRO A 205 -17.85 1.16 -2.65
CA PRO A 205 -16.89 2.11 -3.19
C PRO A 205 -17.58 3.42 -3.58
N ASN A 206 -17.00 4.54 -3.16
CA ASN A 206 -17.47 5.88 -3.49
C ASN A 206 -16.28 6.86 -3.59
N PRO A 207 -16.44 8.03 -4.20
CA PRO A 207 -15.33 8.96 -4.40
C PRO A 207 -14.69 9.49 -3.10
N GLU A 208 -15.37 9.41 -1.95
CA GLU A 208 -14.82 9.82 -0.66
C GLU A 208 -14.04 8.72 0.04
N SER A 209 -14.31 7.45 -0.31
CA SER A 209 -13.65 6.27 0.25
C SER A 209 -12.36 5.91 -0.47
N ILE A 210 -12.01 6.59 -1.57
CA ILE A 210 -10.78 6.36 -2.33
C ILE A 210 -9.97 7.66 -2.42
N GLU A 211 -8.68 7.57 -2.11
CA GLU A 211 -7.71 8.63 -2.34
C GLU A 211 -6.71 8.16 -3.38
N VAL A 212 -6.47 8.94 -4.43
CA VAL A 212 -5.53 8.61 -5.51
C VAL A 212 -4.51 9.72 -5.68
N ALA A 213 -3.25 9.34 -5.85
CA ALA A 213 -2.18 10.25 -6.21
C ALA A 213 -1.20 9.57 -7.17
N TYR A 214 -0.60 10.35 -8.05
CA TYR A 214 0.35 9.84 -9.03
C TYR A 214 1.56 10.76 -9.17
N ILE A 215 2.65 10.21 -9.73
CA ILE A 215 3.87 10.94 -10.06
C ILE A 215 4.26 10.54 -11.48
N THR A 216 4.50 11.52 -12.36
CA THR A 216 4.94 11.29 -13.74
C THR A 216 6.43 11.61 -13.91
N MET A 217 7.08 10.96 -14.86
CA MET A 217 8.45 11.23 -15.32
C MET A 217 8.62 12.65 -15.84
N LYS A 218 7.57 13.20 -16.45
CA LYS A 218 7.57 14.56 -17.02
C LYS A 218 7.61 15.63 -15.93
N ASP A 219 6.74 15.51 -14.94
CA ASP A 219 6.58 16.56 -13.92
C ASP A 219 7.50 16.34 -12.72
N LYS A 220 7.87 15.08 -12.44
CA LYS A 220 8.61 14.63 -11.24
C LYS A 220 8.05 15.22 -9.94
N ARG A 221 6.73 15.41 -9.91
CA ARG A 221 5.99 16.00 -8.81
C ARG A 221 4.79 15.14 -8.52
N TRP A 222 4.57 14.87 -7.24
CA TRP A 222 3.35 14.22 -6.80
C TRP A 222 2.15 15.13 -7.08
N LYS A 223 1.07 14.50 -7.55
CA LYS A 223 -0.21 15.15 -7.80
C LYS A 223 -1.30 14.28 -7.19
N LYS A 224 -2.14 14.90 -6.38
CA LYS A 224 -3.36 14.29 -5.85
C LYS A 224 -4.48 14.51 -6.84
N MET A 225 -5.23 13.45 -7.13
CA MET A 225 -6.46 13.58 -7.91
C MET A 225 -7.53 14.24 -7.07
N ASP A 226 -8.34 15.08 -7.72
CA ASP A 226 -9.51 15.64 -7.05
C ASP A 226 -10.65 14.61 -6.98
N LYS A 227 -11.71 14.96 -6.24
CA LYS A 227 -12.86 14.07 -6.07
C LYS A 227 -13.62 13.83 -7.37
N GLU A 228 -13.62 14.79 -8.30
CA GLU A 228 -14.38 14.73 -9.55
C GLU A 228 -13.68 13.78 -10.54
N GLU A 229 -12.36 13.86 -10.63
CA GLU A 229 -11.50 12.93 -11.37
C GLU A 229 -11.68 11.50 -10.86
N VAL A 230 -11.61 11.29 -9.53
CA VAL A 230 -11.82 9.97 -8.93
C VAL A 230 -13.24 9.46 -9.21
N ALA A 231 -14.25 10.32 -9.13
CA ALA A 231 -15.64 9.95 -9.40
C ALA A 231 -15.85 9.51 -10.84
N LYS A 232 -15.19 10.16 -11.81
CA LYS A 232 -15.25 9.79 -13.22
C LYS A 232 -14.73 8.36 -13.44
N TYR A 233 -13.51 8.08 -13.01
CA TYR A 233 -12.91 6.74 -13.19
C TYR A 233 -13.68 5.67 -12.42
N LEU A 234 -14.12 5.98 -11.19
CA LEU A 234 -14.90 5.03 -10.40
C LEU A 234 -16.26 4.73 -11.05
N GLY A 235 -16.92 5.73 -11.66
CA GLY A 235 -18.17 5.55 -12.38
C GLY A 235 -18.03 4.56 -13.54
N GLU A 236 -17.03 4.77 -14.40
CA GLU A 236 -16.71 3.88 -15.53
C GLU A 236 -16.43 2.45 -15.05
N ILE A 237 -15.61 2.29 -14.02
CA ILE A 237 -15.25 0.97 -13.46
C ILE A 237 -16.45 0.25 -12.84
N LEU A 238 -17.35 0.97 -12.18
CA LEU A 238 -18.55 0.36 -11.59
C LEU A 238 -19.59 -0.05 -12.64
N GLU A 239 -19.54 0.53 -13.84
CA GLU A 239 -20.32 0.06 -14.98
C GLU A 239 -19.69 -1.22 -15.54
N GLU A 240 -18.38 -1.23 -15.78
CA GLU A 240 -17.63 -2.40 -16.25
C GLU A 240 -17.80 -3.62 -15.33
N ILE A 241 -17.70 -3.44 -13.99
CA ILE A 241 -17.90 -4.54 -13.02
C ILE A 241 -19.32 -5.11 -13.10
N LYS A 242 -20.34 -4.27 -13.33
CA LYS A 242 -21.72 -4.74 -13.45
C LYS A 242 -21.94 -5.52 -14.74
N GLU A 243 -21.29 -5.13 -15.83
CA GLU A 243 -21.35 -5.85 -17.10
C GLU A 243 -20.70 -7.24 -16.96
N GLU A 244 -19.49 -7.32 -16.37
CA GLU A 244 -18.83 -8.61 -16.05
C GLU A 244 -19.71 -9.53 -15.20
N GLU A 245 -20.32 -8.99 -14.13
CA GLU A 245 -21.19 -9.77 -13.24
C GLU A 245 -22.52 -10.23 -13.90
N VAL A 246 -22.94 -9.59 -14.99
CA VAL A 246 -24.12 -10.00 -15.76
C VAL A 246 -23.72 -11.10 -16.75
N GLU A 247 -22.60 -10.95 -17.44
CA GLU A 247 -22.06 -11.96 -18.36
C GLU A 247 -21.73 -13.27 -17.63
N GLU A 248 -21.06 -13.23 -16.48
CA GLU A 248 -20.78 -14.44 -15.68
C GLU A 248 -22.06 -15.17 -15.24
N LYS A 249 -23.12 -14.42 -14.90
CA LYS A 249 -24.40 -15.02 -14.53
C LYS A 249 -25.07 -15.67 -15.74
N GLU A 250 -25.07 -15.00 -16.90
CA GLU A 250 -25.65 -15.56 -18.12
C GLU A 250 -24.92 -16.83 -18.59
N GLU A 251 -23.58 -16.86 -18.46
CA GLU A 251 -22.78 -18.06 -18.74
C GLU A 251 -23.11 -19.22 -17.78
N ASP A 252 -23.19 -18.97 -16.47
CA ASP A 252 -23.52 -20.00 -15.47
C ASP A 252 -24.94 -20.58 -15.67
N TYR A 253 -25.93 -19.73 -16.02
CA TYR A 253 -27.26 -20.21 -16.40
C TYR A 253 -27.24 -21.05 -17.68
N SER A 254 -26.39 -20.71 -18.66
CA SER A 254 -26.27 -21.46 -19.91
C SER A 254 -25.57 -22.82 -19.73
N GLU A 255 -24.59 -22.92 -18.83
CA GLU A 255 -23.92 -24.17 -18.49
C GLU A 255 -24.84 -25.14 -17.73
N LEU A 256 -25.71 -24.62 -16.86
CA LEU A 256 -26.74 -25.39 -16.15
C LEU A 256 -27.78 -25.99 -17.11
N ASP A 257 -28.20 -25.24 -18.14
CA ASP A 257 -29.16 -25.72 -19.15
C ASP A 257 -28.55 -26.74 -20.14
N SER A 258 -27.22 -26.73 -20.32
CA SER A 258 -26.51 -27.66 -21.22
C SER A 258 -26.26 -29.07 -20.62
N ASN A 259 -26.46 -29.22 -19.31
CA ASN A 259 -26.23 -30.47 -18.56
C ASN A 259 -27.50 -31.33 -18.35
N TYR A 260 -28.60 -31.02 -19.06
CA TYR A 260 -29.85 -31.78 -19.08
C TYR A 260 -30.12 -32.46 -20.43
#